data_AF-A0A6J2W4M1-F1
#
_entry.id   AF-A0A6J2W4M1-F1
#
_cell.length_a   1.000
_cell.length_b   1.000
_cell.length_c   1.000
_cell.angle_alpha   90.00
_cell.angle_beta   90.00
_cell.angle_gamma   90.00
#
_symmetry.space_group_name_H-M   'P 1'
#
loop_
_entity.id
_entity.type
_entity.pdbx_description
1 polymer ?
#
loop_
_entity_poly.entity_id
_entity_poly.type
_entity_poly.pdbx_seq_one_letter_code
_entity_poly.pdbx_strand_id
1 'polypeptide(L)'
;MITKLDSVLLAQKKFLFHYTNLRWARGRCETYLCFVIKRRIGPDSQSFDFGHLRNRSGCHVELLFLRYLGALCPGLWDVGKGGIRVYYAVTWFCSWSPCSDCALRLAQFLSRMPNLRLRIFVSRLYFCDLEDSREHEGLRRLRRAGVQITVMTYKDYFYCWQTFVDRKERVFKAWDGLHQNSLRLARKLHRILQPCETEDLRDAFALLGL
;
A
#
# COMPACT_ATOMS: atom_id res chain seq x y z
N MET A 1 6.90 -24.80 -6.06
CA MET A 1 8.19 -24.27 -6.57
C MET A 1 8.10 -22.75 -6.73
N ILE A 2 8.58 -22.00 -5.74
CA ILE A 2 8.67 -20.53 -5.78
C ILE A 2 10.03 -20.20 -6.39
N THR A 3 10.11 -20.08 -7.72
CA THR A 3 11.38 -19.94 -8.45
C THR A 3 11.64 -18.53 -8.97
N LYS A 4 11.02 -17.49 -8.40
CA LYS A 4 11.30 -16.10 -8.76
C LYS A 4 10.79 -15.08 -7.73
N LEU A 5 11.23 -15.20 -6.48
CA LEU A 5 11.51 -13.98 -5.73
C LEU A 5 12.92 -13.56 -6.18
N ASP A 6 12.98 -12.78 -7.26
CA ASP A 6 14.18 -12.01 -7.61
C ASP A 6 14.69 -11.38 -6.31
N SER A 7 15.97 -11.57 -5.97
CA SER A 7 16.70 -11.10 -4.77
C SER A 7 15.85 -10.40 -3.69
N VAL A 8 15.83 -10.91 -2.44
CA VAL A 8 15.07 -10.29 -1.32
C VAL A 8 15.21 -8.76 -1.26
N LEU A 9 16.40 -8.26 -1.61
CA LEU A 9 16.75 -6.85 -1.69
C LEU A 9 16.62 -6.28 -3.12
N LEU A 10 16.14 -5.05 -3.20
CA LEU A 10 16.01 -4.22 -4.39
C LEU A 10 17.32 -3.49 -4.69
N ALA A 11 17.68 -3.38 -5.98
CA ALA A 11 18.84 -2.59 -6.38
C ALA A 11 18.65 -1.09 -6.09
N GLN A 12 19.71 -0.42 -5.62
CA GLN A 12 19.71 1.00 -5.27
C GLN A 12 19.16 1.91 -6.37
N LYS A 13 19.65 1.71 -7.61
CA LYS A 13 19.23 2.49 -8.78
C LYS A 13 17.73 2.35 -9.04
N LYS A 14 17.17 1.15 -8.85
CA LYS A 14 15.73 0.89 -8.99
C LYS A 14 14.94 1.57 -7.89
N PHE A 15 15.38 1.46 -6.63
CA PHE A 15 14.72 2.17 -5.53
C PHE A 15 14.67 3.68 -5.78
N LEU A 16 15.82 4.31 -6.02
CA LEU A 16 15.89 5.75 -6.26
C LEU A 16 15.04 6.16 -7.46
N PHE A 17 15.16 5.47 -8.59
CA PHE A 17 14.37 5.80 -9.77
C PHE A 17 12.86 5.70 -9.51
N HIS A 18 12.38 4.57 -8.97
CA HIS A 18 10.93 4.34 -8.81
C HIS A 18 10.32 5.00 -7.58
N TYR A 19 11.06 5.26 -6.50
CA TYR A 19 10.50 5.85 -5.27
C TYR A 19 10.70 7.36 -5.16
N THR A 20 11.43 8.02 -6.06
CA THR A 20 11.52 9.49 -6.05
C THR A 20 10.13 10.13 -6.21
N ASN A 21 9.68 10.96 -5.26
CA ASN A 21 8.34 11.55 -5.22
C ASN A 21 8.17 12.79 -6.13
N LEU A 22 8.58 12.68 -7.38
CA LEU A 22 8.43 13.76 -8.35
C LEU A 22 6.96 14.03 -8.66
N ARG A 23 6.63 15.30 -8.88
CA ARG A 23 5.31 15.73 -9.38
C ARG A 23 5.02 15.14 -10.77
N TRP A 24 6.00 15.18 -11.66
CA TRP A 24 5.88 14.69 -13.04
C TRP A 24 6.86 13.55 -13.25
N ALA A 25 6.35 12.33 -13.14
CA ALA A 25 7.16 11.12 -13.13
C ALA A 25 7.16 10.39 -14.49
N ARG A 26 7.56 11.09 -15.56
CA ARG A 26 7.64 10.50 -16.92
C ARG A 26 8.54 9.27 -16.94
N GLY A 27 8.17 8.26 -17.74
CA GLY A 27 8.92 7.03 -17.93
C GLY A 27 8.84 5.99 -16.78
N ARG A 28 8.07 6.25 -15.72
CA ARG A 28 7.90 5.31 -14.59
C ARG A 28 6.65 4.45 -14.75
N CYS A 29 6.68 3.54 -15.71
CA CYS A 29 5.57 2.63 -16.03
C CYS A 29 5.56 1.36 -15.15
N GLU A 30 6.54 1.18 -14.27
CA GLU A 30 6.57 0.09 -13.29
C GLU A 30 6.17 0.58 -11.91
N THR A 31 5.35 -0.23 -11.22
CA THR A 31 4.97 -0.04 -9.82
C THR A 31 5.70 -1.06 -8.97
N TYR A 32 6.50 -0.55 -8.04
CA TYR A 32 7.18 -1.33 -7.02
C TYR A 32 6.40 -1.26 -5.71
N LEU A 33 6.32 -2.39 -5.02
CA LEU A 33 5.67 -2.57 -3.73
C LEU A 33 6.63 -3.29 -2.81
N CYS A 34 7.19 -2.58 -1.83
CA CYS A 34 7.87 -3.20 -0.70
C CYS A 34 6.85 -3.47 0.40
N PHE A 35 6.98 -4.59 1.12
CA PHE A 35 6.01 -4.95 2.14
C PHE A 35 6.66 -5.53 3.39
N VAL A 36 6.00 -5.32 4.53
CA VAL A 36 6.28 -5.97 5.81
C VAL A 36 5.00 -6.64 6.28
N ILE A 37 5.10 -7.88 6.74
CA ILE A 37 4.01 -8.68 7.27
C ILE A 37 4.37 -9.00 8.72
N LYS A 38 3.51 -8.57 9.64
CA LYS A 38 3.59 -8.94 11.06
C LYS A 38 2.52 -9.99 11.31
N ARG A 39 2.91 -11.20 11.67
CA ARG A 39 2.00 -12.26 12.08
C ARG A 39 1.90 -12.30 13.59
N ARG A 40 0.69 -12.48 14.11
CA ARG A 40 0.41 -12.62 15.54
C ARG A 40 -0.53 -13.79 15.79
N ILE A 41 -0.10 -14.74 16.60
CA ILE A 41 -0.88 -15.93 16.97
C ILE A 41 -1.38 -15.81 18.42
N GLY A 42 -0.69 -15.03 19.27
CA GLY A 42 -1.02 -14.80 20.67
C GLY A 42 -0.36 -13.52 21.22
N PRO A 43 -0.27 -13.35 22.55
CA PRO A 43 0.41 -12.22 23.18
C PRO A 43 1.90 -12.15 22.83
N ASP A 44 2.58 -13.30 22.85
CA ASP A 44 4.06 -13.37 22.80
C ASP A 44 4.61 -13.94 21.48
N SER A 45 3.75 -14.44 20.59
CA SER A 45 4.16 -15.00 19.30
C SER A 45 4.01 -13.97 18.19
N GLN A 46 5.13 -13.34 17.82
CA GLN A 46 5.23 -12.40 16.71
C GLN A 46 6.33 -12.82 15.72
N SER A 47 5.97 -12.99 14.45
CA SER A 47 6.94 -13.17 13.36
C SER A 47 6.82 -12.04 12.35
N PHE A 48 7.93 -11.78 11.66
CA PHE A 48 8.05 -10.71 10.68
C PHE A 48 8.59 -11.26 9.37
N ASP A 49 7.85 -11.05 8.29
CA ASP A 49 8.31 -11.32 6.93
C ASP A 49 8.35 -10.02 6.15
N PHE A 50 9.28 -9.91 5.21
CA PHE A 50 9.42 -8.73 4.38
C PHE A 50 9.92 -9.10 2.99
N GLY A 51 9.67 -8.21 2.05
CA GLY A 51 10.12 -8.39 0.68
C GLY A 51 9.64 -7.28 -0.23
N HIS A 52 9.81 -7.51 -1.52
CA HIS A 52 9.31 -6.59 -2.52
C HIS A 52 8.73 -7.32 -3.73
N LEU A 53 7.81 -6.66 -4.43
CA LEU A 53 7.22 -7.10 -5.67
C LEU A 53 7.25 -5.95 -6.68
N ARG A 54 7.13 -6.30 -7.95
CA ARG A 54 6.87 -5.37 -9.05
C ARG A 54 5.74 -5.89 -9.92
N ASN A 55 5.07 -4.99 -10.61
CA ASN A 55 4.07 -5.36 -11.61
C ASN A 55 4.69 -6.23 -12.72
N ARG A 56 3.86 -7.08 -13.32
CA ARG A 56 4.20 -7.91 -14.49
C ARG A 56 3.28 -7.54 -15.64
N SER A 57 3.61 -7.97 -16.86
CA SER A 57 2.79 -7.71 -18.05
C SER A 57 1.31 -8.07 -17.78
N GLY A 58 0.44 -7.06 -17.89
CA GLY A 58 -1.01 -7.22 -17.66
C GLY A 58 -1.44 -7.43 -16.21
N CYS A 59 -0.56 -7.35 -15.21
CA CYS A 59 -0.92 -7.56 -13.81
C CYS A 59 -0.27 -6.53 -12.88
N HIS A 60 -1.12 -5.72 -12.26
CA HIS A 60 -0.71 -4.74 -11.26
C HIS A 60 -0.18 -5.42 -9.98
N VAL A 61 0.73 -4.74 -9.29
CA VAL A 61 1.49 -5.32 -8.18
C VAL A 61 0.60 -5.66 -6.97
N GLU A 62 -0.48 -4.91 -6.77
CA GLU A 62 -1.49 -5.11 -5.74
C GLU A 62 -2.19 -6.45 -5.91
N LEU A 63 -2.57 -6.79 -7.15
CA LEU A 63 -3.22 -8.05 -7.47
C LEU A 63 -2.24 -9.21 -7.39
N LEU A 64 -0.97 -8.99 -7.77
CA LEU A 64 0.08 -9.98 -7.56
C LEU A 64 0.28 -10.27 -6.07
N PHE A 65 0.28 -9.25 -5.22
CA PHE A 65 0.38 -9.44 -3.77
C PHE A 65 -0.78 -10.28 -3.23
N LEU A 66 -2.03 -9.99 -3.64
CA LEU A 66 -3.20 -10.79 -3.24
C LEU A 66 -3.08 -12.26 -3.65
N ARG A 67 -2.50 -12.56 -4.82
CA ARG A 67 -2.24 -13.94 -5.25
C ARG A 67 -1.19 -14.64 -4.39
N TYR A 68 -0.17 -13.90 -3.94
CA TYR A 68 0.87 -14.45 -3.06
C TYR A 68 0.47 -14.50 -1.58
N LEU A 69 -0.65 -13.89 -1.21
CA LEU A 69 -1.06 -13.79 0.18
C LEU A 69 -1.24 -15.16 0.86
N GLY A 70 -1.74 -16.18 0.14
CA GLY A 70 -1.85 -17.54 0.68
C GLY A 70 -0.51 -18.16 1.07
N ALA A 71 0.56 -17.84 0.34
CA ALA A 71 1.92 -18.29 0.66
C ALA A 71 2.58 -17.42 1.74
N LEU A 72 2.31 -16.12 1.72
CA LEU A 72 2.90 -15.14 2.66
C LEU A 72 2.22 -15.13 4.04
N CYS A 73 0.97 -15.56 4.13
CA CYS A 73 0.16 -15.53 5.34
C CYS A 73 -0.49 -16.92 5.56
N PRO A 74 0.29 -17.94 5.98
CA PRO A 74 -0.25 -19.26 6.23
C PRO A 74 -1.29 -19.24 7.35
N GLY A 75 -2.38 -20.01 7.19
CA GLY A 75 -3.49 -20.04 8.15
C GLY A 75 -4.33 -18.76 8.20
N LEU A 76 -4.13 -17.83 7.26
CA LEU A 76 -5.00 -16.65 7.12
C LEU A 76 -6.45 -17.06 6.80
N TRP A 77 -6.62 -18.15 6.04
CA TRP A 77 -7.91 -18.73 5.66
C TRP A 77 -8.45 -19.75 6.66
N ASP A 78 -7.65 -20.12 7.67
CA ASP A 78 -8.05 -21.13 8.64
C ASP A 78 -8.98 -20.48 9.67
N VAL A 79 -10.26 -20.43 9.29
CA VAL A 79 -11.34 -20.04 10.17
C VAL A 79 -11.60 -21.20 11.14
N GLY A 80 -10.85 -21.23 12.24
CA GLY A 80 -11.30 -21.94 13.45
C GLY A 80 -11.14 -23.46 13.48
N LYS A 81 -10.32 -24.09 12.65
CA LYS A 81 -9.91 -25.49 12.89
C LYS A 81 -8.81 -25.53 13.97
N GLY A 82 -9.20 -25.35 15.23
CA GLY A 82 -8.30 -25.44 16.40
C GLY A 82 -8.32 -24.26 17.36
N GLY A 83 -9.26 -23.32 17.25
CA GLY A 83 -9.47 -22.22 18.21
C GLY A 83 -8.44 -21.08 18.19
N ILE A 84 -7.30 -21.26 17.53
CA ILE A 84 -6.23 -20.25 17.45
C ILE A 84 -6.52 -19.27 16.30
N ARG A 85 -6.78 -17.99 16.62
CA ARG A 85 -6.95 -16.92 15.63
C ARG A 85 -5.62 -16.27 15.30
N VAL A 86 -5.21 -16.32 14.04
CA VAL A 86 -4.01 -15.64 13.54
C VAL A 86 -4.39 -14.28 12.99
N TYR A 87 -3.72 -13.24 13.46
CA TYR A 87 -3.87 -11.87 12.98
C TYR A 87 -2.65 -11.45 12.17
N TYR A 88 -2.89 -10.72 11.09
CA TYR A 88 -1.86 -10.20 10.20
C TYR A 88 -1.95 -8.68 10.11
N ALA A 89 -0.84 -8.00 10.32
CA ALA A 89 -0.69 -6.58 10.03
C ALA A 89 0.30 -6.42 8.87
N VAL A 90 -0.21 -5.99 7.73
CA VAL A 90 0.55 -5.81 6.50
C VAL A 90 0.75 -4.33 6.26
N THR A 91 2.00 -3.94 5.99
CA THR A 91 2.37 -2.58 5.63
C THR A 91 3.00 -2.59 4.25
N TRP A 92 2.43 -1.82 3.32
CA TRP A 92 2.96 -1.61 1.99
C TRP A 92 3.64 -0.25 1.88
N PHE A 93 4.74 -0.22 1.14
CA PHE A 93 5.40 0.97 0.65
C PHE A 93 5.37 0.88 -0.87
N CYS A 94 4.52 1.68 -1.50
CA CYS A 94 4.30 1.63 -2.94
C CYS A 94 4.91 2.84 -3.63
N SER A 95 5.54 2.62 -4.79
CA SER A 95 6.03 3.72 -5.62
C SER A 95 4.90 4.59 -6.18
N TRP A 96 3.73 3.99 -6.44
CA TRP A 96 2.50 4.63 -6.91
C TRP A 96 1.33 4.19 -6.04
N SER A 97 0.34 5.05 -5.85
CA SER A 97 -0.93 4.65 -5.24
C SER A 97 -1.69 3.66 -6.14
N PRO A 98 -2.52 2.79 -5.57
CA PRO A 98 -3.31 1.86 -6.35
C PRO A 98 -4.27 2.58 -7.30
N CYS A 99 -4.49 2.00 -8.48
CA CYS A 99 -5.56 2.46 -9.38
C CYS A 99 -6.95 2.09 -8.82
N SER A 100 -8.00 2.67 -9.39
CA SER A 100 -9.39 2.49 -8.97
C SER A 100 -9.83 1.02 -8.93
N ASP A 101 -9.50 0.23 -9.96
CA ASP A 101 -9.88 -1.19 -10.03
C ASP A 101 -9.11 -2.05 -9.02
N CYS A 102 -7.84 -1.74 -8.77
CA CYS A 102 -7.04 -2.42 -7.74
C CYS A 102 -7.55 -2.08 -6.35
N ALA A 103 -7.87 -0.81 -6.11
CA ALA A 103 -8.47 -0.34 -4.87
C ALA A 103 -9.81 -1.03 -4.57
N LEU A 104 -10.67 -1.19 -5.59
CA LEU A 104 -11.93 -1.92 -5.46
C LEU A 104 -11.70 -3.39 -5.05
N ARG A 105 -10.82 -4.10 -5.77
CA ARG A 105 -10.53 -5.51 -5.47
C ARG A 105 -9.92 -5.69 -4.09
N LEU A 106 -9.05 -4.77 -3.66
CA LEU A 106 -8.48 -4.76 -2.33
C LEU A 106 -9.52 -4.54 -1.24
N ALA A 107 -10.43 -3.57 -1.43
CA ALA A 107 -11.50 -3.31 -0.47
C ALA A 107 -12.42 -4.53 -0.30
N GLN A 108 -12.83 -5.15 -1.42
CA GLN A 108 -13.63 -6.39 -1.41
C GLN A 108 -12.90 -7.57 -0.76
N PHE A 109 -11.58 -7.63 -0.92
CA PHE A 109 -10.78 -8.66 -0.29
C PHE A 109 -10.72 -8.47 1.23
N LEU A 110 -10.40 -7.25 1.67
CA LEU A 110 -10.26 -6.93 3.09
C LEU A 110 -11.57 -7.07 3.86
N SER A 111 -12.72 -6.77 3.23
CA SER A 111 -14.02 -6.94 3.87
C SER A 111 -14.34 -8.40 4.21
N ARG A 112 -13.70 -9.37 3.54
CA ARG A 112 -13.84 -10.80 3.82
C ARG A 112 -12.82 -11.31 4.85
N MET A 113 -11.85 -10.47 5.21
CA MET A 113 -10.66 -10.85 5.98
C MET A 113 -10.48 -9.95 7.22
N PRO A 114 -11.33 -10.10 8.25
CA PRO A 114 -11.27 -9.24 9.44
C PRO A 114 -9.97 -9.38 10.24
N ASN A 115 -9.27 -10.50 10.08
CA ASN A 115 -8.00 -10.77 10.76
C ASN A 115 -6.79 -10.10 10.07
N LEU A 116 -7.01 -9.41 8.94
CA LEU A 116 -5.96 -8.77 8.16
C LEU A 116 -6.11 -7.24 8.19
N ARG A 117 -5.11 -6.55 8.73
CA ARG A 117 -5.02 -5.09 8.70
C ARG A 117 -4.01 -4.66 7.65
N LEU A 118 -4.41 -3.77 6.74
CA LEU A 118 -3.55 -3.20 5.70
C LEU A 118 -3.25 -1.72 5.96
N ARG A 119 -1.99 -1.33 5.84
CA ARG A 119 -1.53 0.07 5.80
C ARG A 119 -0.75 0.28 4.51
N ILE A 120 -1.01 1.39 3.83
CA ILE A 120 -0.38 1.71 2.55
C ILE A 120 0.31 3.07 2.66
N PHE A 121 1.62 3.07 2.47
CA PHE A 121 2.43 4.26 2.29
C PHE A 121 2.72 4.41 0.80
N VAL A 122 2.40 5.57 0.22
CA VAL A 122 2.58 5.82 -1.21
C VAL A 122 3.62 6.92 -1.43
N SER A 123 4.55 6.69 -2.37
CA SER A 123 5.50 7.73 -2.77
C SER A 123 4.85 8.79 -3.67
N ARG A 124 3.94 8.36 -4.55
CA ARG A 124 3.22 9.23 -5.49
C ARG A 124 1.77 8.80 -5.64
N LEU A 125 0.92 9.73 -6.05
CA LEU A 125 -0.49 9.50 -6.35
C LEU A 125 -0.67 9.24 -7.85
N TYR A 126 -1.22 8.08 -8.22
CA TYR A 126 -1.44 7.66 -9.59
C TYR A 126 -2.68 8.36 -10.18
N PHE A 127 -2.49 9.11 -11.28
CA PHE A 127 -3.53 9.85 -12.02
C PHE A 127 -4.55 10.64 -11.18
N CYS A 128 -4.15 11.15 -10.02
CA CYS A 128 -5.04 11.94 -9.16
C CYS A 128 -5.06 13.44 -9.52
N ASP A 129 -4.64 13.86 -10.72
CA ASP A 129 -4.53 15.28 -11.10
C ASP A 129 -5.87 15.94 -11.44
N LEU A 130 -6.84 15.15 -11.90
CA LEU A 130 -8.21 15.59 -12.10
C LEU A 130 -8.99 15.46 -10.79
N GLU A 131 -9.84 16.44 -10.49
CA GLU A 131 -10.76 16.38 -9.35
C GLU A 131 -11.85 15.33 -9.61
N ASP A 132 -12.28 14.65 -8.54
CA ASP A 132 -13.30 13.60 -8.55
C ASP A 132 -13.10 12.49 -9.60
N SER A 133 -11.84 12.17 -9.87
CA SER A 133 -11.48 11.08 -10.77
C SER A 133 -11.84 9.70 -10.18
N ARG A 134 -11.90 8.67 -11.03
CA ARG A 134 -12.12 7.28 -10.58
C ARG A 134 -11.07 6.84 -9.55
N GLU A 135 -9.85 7.38 -9.65
CA GLU A 135 -8.74 7.12 -8.74
C GLU A 135 -9.00 7.71 -7.35
N HIS A 136 -9.57 8.92 -7.27
CA HIS A 136 -9.99 9.52 -5.99
C HIS A 136 -10.99 8.63 -5.28
N GLU A 137 -12.03 8.19 -5.99
CA GLU A 137 -13.04 7.29 -5.44
C GLU A 137 -12.47 5.91 -5.07
N GLY A 138 -11.49 5.42 -5.80
CA GLY A 138 -10.72 4.23 -5.42
C GLY A 138 -10.04 4.39 -4.06
N LEU A 139 -9.33 5.50 -3.84
CA LEU A 139 -8.66 5.78 -2.57
C LEU A 139 -9.65 6.00 -1.42
N ARG A 140 -10.76 6.70 -1.66
CA ARG A 140 -11.86 6.84 -0.68
C ARG A 140 -12.44 5.49 -0.29
N ARG A 141 -12.70 4.61 -1.26
CA ARG A 141 -13.20 3.25 -1.00
C ARG A 141 -12.25 2.43 -0.13
N LEU A 142 -10.95 2.49 -0.37
CA LEU A 142 -9.96 1.84 0.50
C LEU A 142 -10.00 2.39 1.93
N ARG A 143 -10.14 3.72 2.07
CA ARG A 143 -10.29 4.37 3.37
C ARG A 143 -11.55 3.90 4.11
N ARG A 144 -12.69 3.81 3.42
CA ARG A 144 -13.95 3.26 3.96
C ARG A 144 -13.79 1.78 4.39
N ALA A 145 -12.99 1.01 3.66
CA ALA A 145 -12.64 -0.37 4.02
C ALA A 145 -11.64 -0.50 5.19
N GLY A 146 -11.31 0.60 5.89
CA GLY A 146 -10.43 0.60 7.06
C GLY A 146 -8.93 0.65 6.73
N VAL A 147 -8.55 0.83 5.47
CA VAL A 147 -7.14 0.94 5.08
C VAL A 147 -6.61 2.33 5.42
N GLN A 148 -5.48 2.37 6.12
CA GLN A 148 -4.76 3.61 6.34
C GLN A 148 -3.83 3.89 5.17
N ILE A 149 -4.15 4.94 4.40
CA ILE A 149 -3.34 5.39 3.26
C ILE A 149 -2.63 6.69 3.66
N THR A 150 -1.32 6.73 3.50
CA THR A 150 -0.48 7.89 3.84
C THR A 150 0.59 8.12 2.78
N VAL A 151 1.04 9.36 2.63
CA VAL A 151 2.18 9.66 1.76
C VAL A 151 3.49 9.40 2.51
N MET A 152 4.47 8.80 1.83
CA MET A 152 5.79 8.54 2.38
C MET A 152 6.51 9.83 2.77
N THR A 153 7.06 9.84 3.98
CA THR A 153 7.94 10.88 4.51
C THR A 153 9.41 10.47 4.40
N TYR A 154 10.33 11.36 4.77
CA TYR A 154 11.76 11.04 4.85
C TYR A 154 12.02 9.77 5.68
N LYS A 155 11.33 9.62 6.82
CA LYS A 155 11.49 8.46 7.71
C LYS A 155 11.10 7.16 7.02
N ASP A 156 10.04 7.19 6.21
CA ASP A 156 9.57 6.01 5.47
C ASP A 156 10.54 5.63 4.36
N TYR A 157 11.10 6.60 3.63
CA TYR A 157 12.13 6.33 2.62
C TYR A 157 13.42 5.79 3.25
N PHE A 158 13.83 6.36 4.37
CA PHE A 158 14.99 5.90 5.13
C PHE A 158 14.80 4.46 5.62
N TYR A 159 13.64 4.16 6.21
CA TYR A 159 13.27 2.80 6.59
C TYR A 159 13.30 1.85 5.39
N CYS A 160 12.68 2.24 4.26
CA CYS A 160 12.68 1.40 3.07
C CYS A 160 14.09 1.13 2.53
N TRP A 161 14.96 2.13 2.56
CA TRP A 161 16.36 1.99 2.15
C TRP A 161 17.11 1.03 3.06
N GLN A 162 16.87 1.06 4.36
CA GLN A 162 17.52 0.17 5.32
C GLN A 162 17.06 -1.28 5.21
N THR A 163 15.76 -1.50 4.95
CA THR A 163 15.14 -2.83 4.98
C THR A 163 15.12 -3.53 3.62
N PHE A 164 14.82 -2.81 2.54
CA PHE A 164 14.52 -3.43 1.25
C PHE A 164 15.59 -3.21 0.19
N VAL A 165 16.60 -2.38 0.41
CA VAL A 165 17.57 -2.02 -0.62
C VAL A 165 18.92 -2.68 -0.35
N ASP A 166 19.58 -3.17 -1.40
CA ASP A 166 20.97 -3.61 -1.34
C ASP A 166 21.90 -2.38 -1.20
N ARG A 167 22.13 -1.95 0.04
CA ARG A 167 22.83 -0.71 0.37
C ARG A 167 24.31 -0.72 0.00
N LYS A 168 24.98 -1.88 0.02
CA LYS A 168 26.44 -1.99 -0.08
C LYS A 168 27.15 -0.91 0.76
N GLU A 169 26.75 -0.82 2.03
CA GLU A 169 27.22 0.16 3.04
C GLU A 169 26.90 1.65 2.78
N ARG A 170 26.13 1.98 1.74
CA ARG A 170 25.75 3.37 1.45
C ARG A 170 24.59 3.84 2.31
N VAL A 171 24.74 5.05 2.85
CA VAL A 171 23.67 5.77 3.55
C VAL A 171 22.62 6.31 2.58
N PHE A 172 21.37 6.42 3.05
CA PHE A 172 20.31 7.02 2.26
C PHE A 172 20.55 8.53 2.12
N LYS A 173 20.66 9.01 0.87
CA LYS A 173 20.71 10.43 0.57
C LYS A 173 19.36 10.86 0.00
N ALA A 174 18.69 11.79 0.69
CA ALA A 174 17.47 12.40 0.16
C ALA A 174 17.79 13.17 -1.14
N TRP A 175 16.87 13.08 -2.09
CA TRP A 175 16.88 13.93 -3.28
C TRP A 175 16.27 15.30 -3.00
N ASP A 176 16.53 16.23 -3.90
CA ASP A 176 16.06 17.61 -3.77
C ASP A 176 14.53 17.68 -3.77
N GLY A 177 14.00 18.45 -2.82
CA GLY A 177 12.56 18.65 -2.67
C GLY A 177 11.78 17.47 -2.10
N LEU A 178 12.43 16.39 -1.62
CA LEU A 178 11.74 15.22 -1.04
C LEU A 178 10.68 15.61 -0.01
N HIS A 179 11.06 16.46 0.96
CA HIS A 179 10.17 16.90 2.03
C HIS A 179 9.01 17.76 1.52
N GLN A 180 9.30 18.77 0.69
CA GLN A 180 8.30 19.67 0.13
C GLN A 180 7.27 18.91 -0.73
N ASN A 181 7.73 17.96 -1.55
CA ASN A 181 6.88 17.10 -2.36
C ASN A 181 6.00 16.19 -1.49
N SER A 182 6.57 15.60 -0.43
CA SER A 182 5.83 14.78 0.53
C SER A 182 4.69 15.57 1.18
N LEU A 183 4.95 16.79 1.67
CA LEU A 183 3.92 17.66 2.25
C LEU A 183 2.82 18.04 1.25
N ARG A 184 3.20 18.36 0.01
CA ARG A 184 2.25 18.69 -1.05
C ARG A 184 1.34 17.51 -1.39
N LEU A 185 1.93 16.33 -1.58
CA LEU A 185 1.20 15.10 -1.86
C LEU A 185 0.31 14.70 -0.68
N ALA A 186 0.79 14.86 0.56
CA ALA A 186 0.01 14.58 1.76
C ALA A 186 -1.22 15.48 1.87
N ARG A 187 -1.08 16.80 1.62
CA ARG A 187 -2.23 17.73 1.57
C ARG A 187 -3.21 17.38 0.46
N LYS A 188 -2.71 16.92 -0.69
CA LYS A 188 -3.56 16.45 -1.80
C LYS A 188 -4.32 15.19 -1.42
N LEU A 189 -3.64 14.19 -0.87
CA LEU A 189 -4.26 12.95 -0.40
C LEU A 189 -5.30 13.23 0.68
N HIS A 190 -5.02 14.13 1.62
CA HIS A 190 -5.98 14.50 2.66
C HIS A 190 -7.28 15.03 2.06
N ARG A 191 -7.22 15.94 1.08
CA ARG A 191 -8.40 16.44 0.36
C ARG A 191 -9.15 15.34 -0.39
N ILE A 192 -8.43 14.41 -1.03
CA ILE A 192 -9.05 13.27 -1.72
C ILE A 192 -9.83 12.38 -0.74
N LEU A 193 -9.27 12.14 0.45
CA LEU A 193 -9.84 11.25 1.45
C LEU A 193 -10.91 11.90 2.33
N GLN A 194 -11.14 13.21 2.22
CA GLN A 194 -12.26 13.86 2.90
C GLN A 194 -13.58 13.34 2.30
N PRO A 195 -14.61 13.11 3.14
CA PRO A 195 -15.95 12.82 2.65
C PRO A 195 -16.42 13.95 1.74
N CYS A 196 -17.01 13.62 0.59
CA CYS A 196 -17.76 14.61 -0.16
C CYS A 196 -19.01 14.94 0.66
N GLU A 197 -19.35 16.22 0.86
CA GLU A 197 -20.55 16.67 1.62
C GLU A 197 -21.85 15.99 1.15
N THR A 198 -21.86 15.42 -0.07
CA THR A 198 -23.00 14.66 -0.61
C THR A 198 -23.16 13.25 -0.04
N GLU A 199 -22.15 12.65 0.59
CA GLU A 199 -22.28 11.35 1.28
C GLU A 199 -23.01 11.51 2.61
N ASP A 200 -22.70 12.57 3.36
CA ASP A 200 -23.41 12.91 4.60
C ASP A 200 -24.91 13.15 4.35
N LEU A 201 -25.24 13.79 3.21
CA LEU A 201 -26.64 13.98 2.80
C LEU A 201 -27.32 12.67 2.42
N ARG A 202 -26.67 11.77 1.66
CA ARG A 202 -27.26 10.46 1.31
C ARG A 202 -27.46 9.57 2.52
N ASP A 203 -26.49 9.54 3.44
CA ASP A 203 -26.61 8.80 4.69
C ASP A 203 -27.67 9.44 5.60
N ALA A 204 -27.80 10.77 5.60
CA ALA A 204 -28.89 11.46 6.28
C ALA A 204 -30.26 11.16 5.65
N PHE A 205 -30.39 11.15 4.31
CA PHE A 205 -31.64 10.79 3.64
C PHE A 205 -32.00 9.32 3.87
N ALA A 206 -31.03 8.41 3.85
CA ALA A 206 -31.22 7.00 4.20
C ALA A 206 -31.62 6.80 5.68
N LEU A 207 -31.05 7.58 6.61
CA LEU A 207 -31.46 7.61 8.02
C LEU A 207 -32.86 8.20 8.23
N LEU A 208 -33.27 9.14 7.38
CA LEU A 208 -34.58 9.79 7.41
C LEU A 208 -35.65 9.04 6.60
N GLY A 209 -35.30 7.94 5.93
CA GLY A 209 -36.23 7.13 5.15
C GLY A 209 -36.82 7.84 3.92
N LEU A 210 -36.09 8.82 3.38
CA LEU A 210 -36.45 9.60 2.18
C LEU A 210 -35.77 9.05 0.93
#